data_AF-A0A359KFF4-F1
#
_entry.id   AF-A0A359KFF4-F1
#
_cell.length_a   1.000
_cell.length_b   1.000
_cell.length_c   1.000
_cell.angle_alpha   90.00
_cell.angle_beta   90.00
_cell.angle_gamma   90.00
#
_symmetry.space_group_name_H-M   'P 1'
#
loop_
_entity.id
_entity.type
_entity.pdbx_description
1 polymer ?
#
loop_
_entity_poly.entity_id
_entity_poly.type
_entity_poly.pdbx_seq_one_letter_code
_entity_poly.pdbx_strand_id
1 'polypeptide(L)'
;MFGLVVLIGFFGGLGSGFLADQPGTVAFWTTVAFTAVTMAAVLGVSYWWWSRLDEAAREAHKWAWYWGGSTGMLVGLVLMLMLTTRPGDIVLPASLGETPADLVAAGMIIILGFQLIGYGLAWVWWWLGRR
;
A
#
# COMPACT_ATOMS: atom_id res chain seq x y z
N MET A 1 4.13 -13.92 -8.75
CA MET A 1 3.05 -14.08 -7.76
C MET A 1 2.81 -12.80 -6.96
N PHE A 2 3.83 -12.15 -6.38
CA PHE A 2 3.68 -10.77 -5.85
C PHE A 2 3.06 -9.80 -6.87
N GLY A 3 3.52 -9.86 -8.13
CA GLY A 3 2.91 -9.08 -9.22
C GLY A 3 1.42 -9.36 -9.46
N LEU A 4 0.92 -10.58 -9.18
CA LEU A 4 -0.51 -10.89 -9.31
C LEU A 4 -1.33 -10.18 -8.23
N VAL A 5 -0.85 -10.14 -6.98
CA VAL A 5 -1.50 -9.39 -5.90
C VAL A 5 -1.54 -7.90 -6.21
N VAL A 6 -0.44 -7.34 -6.74
CA VAL A 6 -0.37 -5.94 -7.18
C VAL A 6 -1.37 -5.68 -8.31
N LEU A 7 -1.48 -6.57 -9.30
CA LEU A 7 -2.43 -6.42 -10.41
C LEU A 7 -3.89 -6.49 -9.93
N ILE A 8 -4.23 -7.45 -9.06
CA ILE A 8 -5.59 -7.55 -8.49
C ILE A 8 -5.92 -6.28 -7.70
N GLY A 9 -5.00 -5.80 -6.86
CA GLY A 9 -5.18 -4.56 -6.12
C GLY A 9 -5.36 -3.34 -7.02
N PHE A 10 -4.54 -3.23 -8.07
CA PHE A 10 -4.60 -2.12 -9.03
C PHE A 10 -5.92 -2.10 -9.80
N PHE A 11 -6.28 -3.21 -10.45
CA PHE A 11 -7.54 -3.29 -11.22
C PHE A 11 -8.77 -3.27 -10.32
N GLY A 12 -8.68 -3.85 -9.12
CA GLY A 12 -9.73 -3.73 -8.11
C GLY A 12 -9.93 -2.31 -7.61
N GLY A 13 -8.85 -1.52 -7.46
CA GLY A 13 -8.93 -0.09 -7.17
C GLY A 13 -9.63 0.69 -8.28
N LEU A 14 -9.23 0.47 -9.54
CA LEU A 14 -9.87 1.10 -10.70
C LEU A 14 -11.35 0.73 -10.82
N GLY A 15 -11.68 -0.54 -10.65
CA GLY A 15 -13.07 -1.02 -10.69
C GLY A 15 -13.91 -0.43 -9.55
N SER A 16 -13.35 -0.34 -8.33
CA SER A 16 -14.02 0.27 -7.19
C SER A 16 -14.28 1.76 -7.41
N GLY A 17 -13.30 2.51 -7.94
CA GLY A 17 -13.46 3.92 -8.29
C GLY A 17 -14.56 4.15 -9.33
N PHE A 18 -14.56 3.36 -10.41
CA PHE A 18 -15.59 3.45 -11.45
C PHE A 18 -17.02 3.17 -10.93
N LEU A 19 -17.16 2.21 -10.00
CA LEU A 19 -18.45 1.92 -9.36
C LEU A 19 -18.87 3.02 -8.38
N ALA A 20 -17.91 3.63 -7.68
CA ALA A 20 -18.16 4.70 -6.70
C ALA A 20 -18.67 6.00 -7.33
N ASP A 21 -18.33 6.26 -8.60
CA ASP A 21 -18.82 7.43 -9.34
C ASP A 21 -20.31 7.35 -9.69
N GLN A 22 -20.94 6.18 -9.54
CA GLN A 22 -22.35 5.99 -9.83
C GLN A 22 -23.22 6.44 -8.63
N PRO A 23 -24.30 7.21 -8.86
CA PRO A 23 -25.15 7.67 -7.77
C PRO A 23 -26.11 6.58 -7.25
N GLY A 24 -26.49 6.67 -5.98
CA GLY A 24 -27.59 5.91 -5.37
C GLY A 24 -27.17 4.71 -4.50
N THR A 25 -28.13 4.18 -3.75
CA THR A 25 -27.89 3.13 -2.73
C THR A 25 -27.40 1.81 -3.34
N VAL A 26 -27.85 1.46 -4.55
CA VAL A 26 -27.39 0.24 -5.24
C VAL A 26 -25.91 0.35 -5.61
N ALA A 27 -25.48 1.50 -6.15
CA ALA A 27 -24.08 1.77 -6.49
C ALA A 27 -23.17 1.71 -5.25
N PHE A 28 -23.64 2.25 -4.12
CA PHE A 28 -22.94 2.16 -2.85
C PHE A 28 -22.69 0.70 -2.43
N TRP A 29 -23.74 -0.12 -2.35
CA TRP A 29 -23.60 -1.52 -1.90
C TRP A 29 -22.82 -2.39 -2.88
N THR A 30 -22.95 -2.13 -4.18
CA THR A 30 -22.14 -2.83 -5.20
C THR A 30 -20.66 -2.48 -5.10
N THR A 31 -20.31 -1.21 -4.85
CA THR A 31 -18.93 -0.78 -4.59
C THR A 31 -18.34 -1.47 -3.34
N VAL A 32 -19.11 -1.51 -2.25
CA VAL A 32 -18.71 -2.19 -1.01
C VAL A 32 -18.47 -3.68 -1.24
N ALA A 33 -19.43 -4.37 -1.89
CA ALA A 33 -19.32 -5.80 -2.18
C ALA A 33 -18.13 -6.09 -3.09
N PHE A 34 -17.94 -5.33 -4.16
CA PHE A 34 -16.82 -5.47 -5.09
C PHE A 34 -15.47 -5.26 -4.41
N THR A 35 -15.36 -4.22 -3.58
CA THR A 35 -14.14 -3.92 -2.82
C THR A 35 -13.84 -5.05 -1.82
N ALA A 36 -14.85 -5.56 -1.10
CA ALA A 36 -14.68 -6.67 -0.17
C ALA A 36 -14.21 -7.96 -0.88
N VAL A 37 -14.80 -8.28 -2.04
CA VAL A 37 -14.39 -9.43 -2.86
C VAL A 37 -12.96 -9.28 -3.36
N THR A 38 -12.58 -8.08 -3.80
CA THR A 38 -11.20 -7.77 -4.22
C THR A 38 -10.21 -8.00 -3.07
N MET A 39 -10.53 -7.51 -1.87
CA MET A 39 -9.69 -7.70 -0.68
C MET A 39 -9.59 -9.18 -0.29
N ALA A 40 -10.69 -9.93 -0.35
CA ALA A 40 -10.69 -11.37 -0.10
C ALA A 40 -9.82 -12.12 -1.14
N ALA A 41 -9.87 -11.73 -2.42
CA ALA A 41 -9.04 -12.30 -3.46
C ALA A 41 -7.55 -12.02 -3.23
N VAL A 42 -7.19 -10.79 -2.86
CA VAL A 42 -5.81 -10.41 -2.49
C VAL A 42 -5.30 -11.26 -1.33
N LEU A 43 -6.09 -11.41 -0.26
CA LEU A 43 -5.73 -12.23 0.89
C LEU A 43 -5.59 -13.71 0.52
N GLY A 44 -6.54 -14.25 -0.24
CA GLY A 44 -6.54 -15.65 -0.68
C GLY A 44 -5.32 -16.00 -1.53
N VAL A 45 -4.99 -15.14 -2.52
CA VAL A 45 -3.80 -15.31 -3.36
C VAL A 45 -2.52 -15.17 -2.53
N SER A 46 -2.47 -14.21 -1.61
CA SER A 46 -1.31 -14.01 -0.73
C SER A 46 -1.07 -15.22 0.16
N TYR A 47 -2.11 -15.77 0.79
CA TYR A 47 -2.03 -16.97 1.62
C TYR A 47 -1.62 -18.21 0.81
N TRP A 48 -2.25 -18.40 -0.36
CA TRP A 48 -1.93 -19.49 -1.28
C TRP A 48 -0.47 -19.44 -1.74
N TRP A 49 0.07 -18.23 -1.96
CA TRP A 49 1.46 -18.06 -2.34
C TRP A 49 2.41 -18.28 -1.16
N TRP A 50 2.10 -17.70 0.00
CA TRP A 50 2.90 -17.84 1.22
C TRP A 50 3.10 -19.29 1.65
N SER A 51 2.05 -20.11 1.53
CA SER A 51 2.11 -21.54 1.87
C SER A 51 3.08 -22.35 1.00
N ARG A 52 3.46 -21.84 -0.18
CA ARG A 52 4.38 -22.49 -1.12
C ARG A 52 5.83 -22.00 -1.04
N LEU A 53 6.09 -20.93 -0.28
CA LEU A 53 7.45 -20.43 -0.11
C LEU A 53 8.27 -21.37 0.79
N ASP A 54 9.54 -21.53 0.43
CA ASP A 54 10.53 -22.13 1.33
C ASP A 54 10.82 -21.21 2.52
N GLU A 55 11.55 -21.74 3.51
CA GLU A 55 11.84 -21.00 4.74
C GLU A 55 12.78 -19.82 4.49
N ALA A 56 13.74 -19.95 3.56
CA ALA A 56 14.68 -18.87 3.25
C ALA A 56 13.98 -17.65 2.65
N ALA A 57 13.03 -17.89 1.73
CA ALA A 57 12.19 -16.86 1.14
C ALA A 57 11.27 -16.22 2.19
N ARG A 58 10.64 -17.01 3.07
CA ARG A 58 9.81 -16.47 4.16
C ARG A 58 10.61 -15.59 5.12
N GLU A 59 11.82 -16.01 5.50
CA GLU A 59 12.71 -15.20 6.33
C GLU A 59 13.12 -13.91 5.61
N ALA A 60 13.42 -13.97 4.32
CA ALA A 60 13.69 -12.77 3.53
C ALA A 60 12.52 -11.78 3.57
N HIS A 61 11.27 -12.26 3.42
CA HIS A 61 10.07 -11.42 3.52
C HIS A 61 9.88 -10.81 4.92
N LYS A 62 10.00 -11.62 5.98
CA LYS A 62 9.84 -11.17 7.37
C LYS A 62 10.91 -10.12 7.73
N TRP A 63 12.16 -10.41 7.40
CA TRP A 63 13.28 -9.52 7.69
C TRP A 63 13.17 -8.21 6.92
N ALA A 64 12.87 -8.27 5.61
CA ALA A 64 12.69 -7.09 4.78
C ALA A 64 11.50 -6.24 5.22
N TRP A 65 10.41 -6.86 5.67
CA TRP A 65 9.26 -6.13 6.22
C TRP A 65 9.61 -5.43 7.53
N TYR A 66 10.21 -6.16 8.47
CA TYR A 66 10.55 -5.63 9.78
C TYR A 66 11.55 -4.48 9.70
N TRP A 67 12.67 -4.66 9.00
CA TRP A 67 13.70 -3.64 8.90
C TRP A 67 13.40 -2.62 7.80
N GLY A 68 13.27 -3.08 6.55
CA GLY A 68 13.04 -2.18 5.41
C GLY A 68 11.69 -1.48 5.47
N GLY A 69 10.61 -2.26 5.58
CA GLY A 69 9.25 -1.75 5.57
C GLY A 69 8.98 -0.77 6.71
N SER A 70 9.30 -1.16 7.95
CA SER A 70 9.09 -0.29 9.12
C SER A 70 9.96 0.96 9.09
N THR A 71 11.23 0.87 8.66
CA THR A 71 12.09 2.05 8.50
C THR A 71 11.57 2.99 7.41
N GLY A 72 11.09 2.46 6.30
CA GLY A 72 10.41 3.26 5.27
C GLY A 72 9.19 4.00 5.84
N MET A 73 8.32 3.30 6.57
CA MET A 73 7.17 3.92 7.23
C MET A 73 7.59 4.99 8.25
N LEU A 74 8.67 4.78 8.99
CA LEU A 74 9.21 5.77 9.93
C LEU A 74 9.60 7.08 9.23
N VAL A 75 10.18 7.01 8.03
CA VAL A 75 10.43 8.21 7.21
C VAL A 75 9.12 8.92 6.88
N GLY A 76 8.09 8.18 6.47
CA GLY A 76 6.75 8.72 6.25
C GLY A 76 6.17 9.40 7.50
N LEU A 77 6.36 8.80 8.68
CA LEU A 77 5.93 9.37 9.96
C LEU A 77 6.66 10.68 10.26
N VAL A 78 7.98 10.76 10.05
CA VAL A 78 8.74 12.01 10.23
C VAL A 78 8.17 13.12 9.33
N LEU A 79 7.90 12.82 8.06
CA LEU A 79 7.33 13.79 7.13
C LEU A 79 5.91 14.23 7.56
N MET A 80 5.06 13.29 7.97
CA MET A 80 3.74 13.60 8.51
C MET A 80 3.83 14.51 9.74
N LEU A 81 4.76 14.23 10.66
CA LEU A 81 4.95 15.05 11.85
C LEU A 81 5.44 16.46 11.49
N MET A 82 6.33 16.61 10.51
CA MET A 82 6.74 17.95 10.06
C MET A 82 5.57 18.71 9.45
N LEU A 83 4.75 18.07 8.61
CA LEU A 83 3.56 18.69 8.02
C LEU A 83 2.54 19.15 9.05
N THR A 84 2.31 18.34 10.09
CA THR A 84 1.30 18.62 11.11
C THR A 84 1.77 19.59 12.19
N THR A 85 3.08 19.65 12.48
CA THR A 85 3.66 20.56 13.48
C THR A 85 4.13 21.89 12.91
N ARG A 86 4.36 21.97 11.59
CA ARG A 86 4.81 23.17 10.87
C ARG A 86 3.92 23.51 9.66
N PRO A 87 2.59 23.59 9.82
CA PRO A 87 1.67 23.75 8.70
C PRO A 87 1.83 25.10 7.95
N GLY A 88 2.37 26.14 8.60
CA GLY A 88 2.63 27.44 7.97
C GLY A 88 3.91 27.50 7.14
N ASP A 89 4.81 26.53 7.31
CA ASP A 89 6.13 26.53 6.68
C ASP A 89 6.16 25.67 5.40
N ILE A 90 5.13 24.84 5.18
CA ILE A 90 5.11 23.83 4.11
C ILE A 90 3.86 23.99 3.26
N VAL A 91 4.06 24.34 1.98
CA VAL A 91 2.99 24.39 0.99
C VAL A 91 2.86 23.01 0.34
N LEU A 92 1.66 22.42 0.46
CA LEU A 92 1.36 21.15 -0.21
C LEU A 92 1.08 21.39 -1.70
N PRO A 93 1.62 20.56 -2.60
CA PRO A 93 1.27 20.62 -4.02
C PRO A 93 -0.21 20.36 -4.23
N ALA A 94 -0.87 21.18 -5.06
CA ALA A 94 -2.28 20.99 -5.44
C ALA A 94 -2.56 19.61 -6.08
N SER A 95 -1.53 18.98 -6.66
CA SER A 95 -1.61 17.62 -7.20
C SER A 95 -1.90 16.53 -6.15
N LEU A 96 -1.75 16.83 -4.86
CA LEU A 96 -2.12 15.92 -3.77
C LEU A 96 -3.62 15.98 -3.42
N GLY A 97 -4.36 16.88 -4.09
CA GLY A 97 -5.79 17.11 -3.88
C GLY A 97 -6.10 18.22 -2.89
N GLU A 98 -7.37 18.61 -2.87
CA GLU A 98 -7.85 19.78 -2.12
C GLU A 98 -8.85 19.37 -1.02
N THR A 99 -9.48 18.21 -1.15
CA THR A 99 -10.43 17.73 -0.15
C THR A 99 -9.74 16.90 0.94
N PRO A 100 -10.32 16.80 2.15
CA PRO A 100 -9.81 15.91 3.19
C PRO A 100 -9.66 14.45 2.73
N ALA A 101 -10.58 13.97 1.87
CA ALA A 101 -10.52 12.60 1.34
C ALA A 101 -9.32 12.41 0.41
N ASP A 102 -9.06 13.38 -0.48
CA ASP A 102 -7.90 13.32 -1.38
C ASP A 102 -6.59 13.31 -0.60
N LEU A 103 -6.47 14.16 0.41
CA LEU A 103 -5.27 14.26 1.24
C LEU A 103 -5.04 12.98 2.06
N VAL A 104 -6.10 12.34 2.57
CA VAL A 104 -6.01 11.02 3.21
C VAL A 104 -5.53 9.97 2.21
N ALA A 105 -6.13 9.91 1.01
CA ALA A 105 -5.74 8.96 -0.01
C ALA A 105 -4.28 9.15 -0.45
N ALA A 106 -3.87 10.40 -0.68
CA ALA A 106 -2.49 10.76 -1.03
C ALA A 106 -1.52 10.36 0.08
N GLY A 107 -1.83 10.68 1.34
CA GLY A 107 -1.02 10.29 2.49
C GLY A 107 -0.85 8.76 2.61
N MET A 108 -1.94 8.01 2.43
CA MET A 108 -1.91 6.54 2.46
C MET A 108 -1.00 5.97 1.35
N ILE A 109 -1.11 6.49 0.13
CA ILE A 109 -0.28 6.06 -1.01
C ILE A 109 1.19 6.40 -0.77
N ILE A 110 1.51 7.59 -0.27
CA ILE A 110 2.88 8.03 0.01
C ILE A 110 3.51 7.16 1.10
N ILE A 111 2.81 6.94 2.21
CA ILE A 111 3.31 6.10 3.32
C ILE A 111 3.53 4.66 2.84
N LEU A 112 2.56 4.10 2.10
CA LEU A 112 2.71 2.78 1.49
C LEU A 112 3.92 2.74 0.53
N GLY A 113 4.12 3.81 -0.25
CA GLY A 113 5.28 3.96 -1.14
C GLY A 113 6.60 3.89 -0.39
N PHE A 114 6.76 4.67 0.68
CA PHE A 114 7.97 4.60 1.51
C PHE A 114 8.18 3.22 2.13
N GLN A 115 7.11 2.60 2.63
CA GLN A 115 7.16 1.25 3.19
C GLN A 115 7.61 0.22 2.14
N LEU A 116 7.06 0.26 0.92
CA LEU A 116 7.40 -0.66 -0.16
C LEU A 116 8.82 -0.43 -0.70
N ILE A 117 9.27 0.82 -0.78
CA ILE A 117 10.65 1.17 -1.18
C ILE A 117 11.63 0.62 -0.14
N GLY A 118 11.42 0.91 1.16
CA GLY A 118 12.28 0.42 2.23
C GLY A 118 12.31 -1.11 2.27
N TYR A 119 11.13 -1.74 2.18
CA TYR A 119 11.00 -3.19 2.06
C TYR A 119 11.79 -3.74 0.86
N GLY A 120 11.67 -3.14 -0.32
CA GLY A 120 12.35 -3.58 -1.54
C GLY A 120 13.87 -3.50 -1.42
N LEU A 121 14.39 -2.40 -0.88
CA LEU A 121 15.82 -2.22 -0.63
C LEU A 121 16.36 -3.27 0.35
N ALA A 122 15.67 -3.50 1.47
CA ALA A 122 16.06 -4.50 2.45
C ALA A 122 15.98 -5.92 1.87
N TRP A 123 14.94 -6.22 1.09
CA TRP A 123 14.82 -7.53 0.43
C TRP A 123 15.97 -7.79 -0.54
N VAL A 124 16.34 -6.82 -1.37
CA VAL A 124 17.50 -6.94 -2.29
C VAL A 124 18.79 -7.14 -1.50
N TRP A 125 18.99 -6.35 -0.44
CA TRP A 125 20.17 -6.45 0.43
C TRP A 125 20.32 -7.83 1.07
N TRP A 126 19.21 -8.42 1.55
CA TRP A 126 19.20 -9.75 2.17
C TRP A 126 19.80 -10.83 1.26
N TRP A 127 19.53 -10.76 -0.04
CA TRP A 127 20.05 -11.69 -1.04
C TRP A 127 21.48 -11.38 -1.46
N LEU A 128 21.87 -10.10 -1.52
CA LEU A 128 23.25 -9.72 -1.82
C LEU A 128 24.23 -10.20 -0.75
N GLY A 129 23.84 -10.16 0.52
CA GLY A 129 24.67 -10.62 1.64
C GLY A 129 24.75 -12.15 1.82
N ARG A 130 24.06 -12.93 0.98
CA ARG A 130 24.04 -14.41 1.01
C ARG A 130 24.51 -15.04 -0.29
N ARG A 131 25.21 -14.25 -1.11
CA ARG A 131 26.04 -14.74 -2.20
C ARG A 131 27.42 -15.10 -1.65
#